data_AF-A0A096CJE0-F1
#
_entry.id   AF-A0A096CJE0-F1
#
_cell.length_a   1.000
_cell.length_b   1.000
_cell.length_c   1.000
_cell.angle_alpha   90.00
_cell.angle_beta   90.00
_cell.angle_gamma   90.00
#
_symmetry.space_group_name_H-M   'P 1'
#
loop_
_entity.id
_entity.type
_entity.pdbx_description
1 polymer ?
#
loop_
_entity_poly.entity_id
_entity_poly.type
_entity_poly.pdbx_seq_one_letter_code
_entity_poly.pdbx_strand_id
1 'polypeptide(L)'
;MPGKVTLVGAGPGDPGLLTRKGLEALEKADVVVYDRLVSPAILALMPEGAVKINVGKEASRHPVPQEQINRILLEQAQQGHNVVRLKGGDPFLFGRGGEELELLAEHRIPFEEVPGITSAIAAPAYGGIPVTHRDCCSSLHIVTGHQRAGKELAIDFEALVRTGGTLVFLMGVSALPTICAGLLDAGMAPDTPPPWWSGAPPPPSGG
;
A
#
# COMPACT_ATOMS: atom_id res chain seq x y z
N MET A 1 7.91 -28.24 -13.55
CA MET A 1 6.81 -27.97 -12.59
C MET A 1 6.57 -26.47 -12.60
N PRO A 2 5.34 -25.97 -12.39
CA PRO A 2 5.12 -24.54 -12.25
C PRO A 2 5.93 -24.02 -11.06
N GLY A 3 6.40 -22.79 -11.18
CA GLY A 3 7.08 -22.06 -10.12
C GLY A 3 6.10 -21.52 -9.09
N LYS A 4 6.50 -20.50 -8.35
CA LYS A 4 5.71 -19.91 -7.27
C LYS A 4 5.68 -18.39 -7.40
N VAL A 5 4.56 -17.77 -7.06
CA VAL A 5 4.46 -16.31 -6.92
C VAL A 5 4.46 -15.93 -5.43
N THR A 6 5.30 -14.99 -5.03
CA THR A 6 5.28 -14.40 -3.69
C THR A 6 4.92 -12.93 -3.79
N LEU A 7 3.76 -12.53 -3.24
CA LEU A 7 3.42 -11.12 -3.06
C LEU A 7 4.19 -10.61 -1.85
N VAL A 8 4.98 -9.56 -2.02
CA VAL A 8 5.81 -9.00 -0.96
C VAL A 8 5.47 -7.54 -0.76
N GLY A 9 5.08 -7.19 0.46
CA GLY A 9 4.97 -5.81 0.90
C GLY A 9 6.34 -5.16 1.10
N ALA A 10 6.64 -4.15 0.30
CA ALA A 10 7.89 -3.41 0.33
C ALA A 10 7.97 -2.43 1.52
N GLY A 11 6.85 -2.16 2.19
CA GLY A 11 6.78 -1.10 3.19
C GLY A 11 6.63 0.30 2.57
N PRO A 12 6.69 1.38 3.37
CA PRO A 12 6.38 2.74 2.92
C PRO A 12 7.51 3.42 2.12
N GLY A 13 8.69 2.79 2.03
CA GLY A 13 9.82 3.27 1.23
C GLY A 13 11.18 3.16 1.91
N ASP A 14 11.24 3.20 3.24
CA ASP A 14 12.48 2.96 4.00
C ASP A 14 12.88 1.47 3.88
N PRO A 15 14.07 1.13 3.35
CA PRO A 15 14.52 -0.25 3.24
C PRO A 15 14.63 -0.96 4.59
N GLY A 16 14.81 -0.23 5.70
CA GLY A 16 14.80 -0.80 7.06
C GLY A 16 13.43 -1.33 7.49
N LEU A 17 12.36 -0.97 6.79
CA LEU A 17 11.00 -1.47 7.01
C LEU A 17 10.62 -2.64 6.10
N LEU A 18 11.50 -3.06 5.19
CA LEU A 18 11.31 -4.31 4.47
C LEU A 18 11.44 -5.48 5.47
N THR A 19 10.44 -6.36 5.49
CA THR A 19 10.47 -7.50 6.41
C THR A 19 11.60 -8.47 6.05
N ARG A 20 12.17 -9.17 7.04
CA ARG A 20 13.21 -10.20 6.77
C ARG A 20 12.73 -11.24 5.76
N LYS A 21 11.47 -11.69 5.91
CA LYS A 21 10.84 -12.63 4.97
C LYS A 21 10.69 -12.04 3.56
N GLY A 22 10.41 -10.75 3.44
CA GLY A 22 10.33 -10.05 2.16
C GLY A 22 11.68 -9.97 1.46
N LEU A 23 12.75 -9.66 2.21
CA LEU A 23 14.12 -9.69 1.70
C LEU A 23 14.55 -11.11 1.28
N GLU A 24 14.31 -12.12 2.11
CA GLU A 24 14.61 -13.52 1.80
C GLU A 24 13.87 -14.04 0.56
N ALA A 25 12.64 -13.57 0.31
CA ALA A 25 11.90 -13.87 -0.90
C ALA A 25 12.52 -13.17 -2.12
N LEU A 26 12.91 -11.89 -1.96
CA LEU A 26 13.53 -11.11 -3.02
C LEU A 26 14.88 -11.69 -3.46
N GLU A 27 15.71 -12.13 -2.53
CA GLU A 27 17.03 -12.74 -2.78
C GLU A 27 16.95 -14.03 -3.62
N LYS A 28 15.82 -14.75 -3.55
CA LYS A 28 15.58 -16.02 -4.26
C LYS A 28 14.79 -15.85 -5.55
N ALA A 29 14.45 -14.61 -5.92
CA ALA A 29 13.59 -14.34 -7.06
C ALA A 29 14.34 -14.54 -8.39
N ASP A 30 13.74 -15.31 -9.29
CA ASP A 30 14.15 -15.36 -10.69
C ASP A 30 13.58 -14.16 -11.46
N VAL A 31 12.39 -13.71 -11.06
CA VAL A 31 11.66 -12.59 -11.68
C VAL A 31 11.08 -11.69 -10.59
N VAL A 32 11.28 -10.39 -10.73
CA VAL A 32 10.70 -9.38 -9.83
C VAL A 32 9.79 -8.44 -10.61
N VAL A 33 8.49 -8.49 -10.30
CA VAL A 33 7.45 -7.61 -10.84
C VAL A 33 7.14 -6.52 -9.84
N TYR A 34 7.39 -5.26 -10.16
CA TYR A 34 7.28 -4.14 -9.21
C TYR A 34 6.53 -2.94 -9.78
N ASP A 35 5.87 -2.20 -8.91
CA ASP A 35 5.15 -0.96 -9.26
C ASP A 35 5.91 0.30 -8.85
N ARG A 36 5.34 1.46 -9.19
CA ARG A 36 5.95 2.78 -8.97
C ARG A 36 6.07 3.16 -7.49
N LEU A 37 5.29 2.56 -6.60
CA LEU A 37 5.27 2.94 -5.19
C LEU A 37 6.47 2.37 -4.41
N VAL A 38 7.20 1.42 -5.00
CA VAL A 38 8.41 0.86 -4.40
C VAL A 38 9.56 1.87 -4.53
N SER A 39 10.22 2.19 -3.42
CA SER A 39 11.29 3.20 -3.41
C SER A 39 12.54 2.72 -4.15
N PRO A 40 13.33 3.63 -4.75
CA PRO A 40 14.61 3.28 -5.38
C PRO A 40 15.57 2.51 -4.47
N ALA A 41 15.58 2.83 -3.17
CA ALA A 41 16.42 2.14 -2.19
C ALA A 41 16.04 0.65 -2.03
N ILE A 42 14.75 0.32 -2.09
CA ILE A 42 14.27 -1.07 -2.06
C ILE A 42 14.51 -1.75 -3.41
N LEU A 43 14.31 -1.03 -4.53
CA LEU A 43 14.61 -1.56 -5.87
C LEU A 43 16.09 -1.95 -6.01
N ALA A 44 17.00 -1.25 -5.32
CA ALA A 44 18.42 -1.56 -5.30
C ALA A 44 18.76 -2.88 -4.58
N LEU A 45 17.84 -3.44 -3.78
CA LEU A 45 18.00 -4.75 -3.11
C LEU A 45 17.64 -5.93 -4.04
N MET A 46 17.08 -5.68 -5.23
CA MET A 46 16.74 -6.75 -6.17
C MET A 46 18.00 -7.47 -6.67
N PRO A 47 18.00 -8.81 -6.76
CA PRO A 47 19.13 -9.55 -7.29
C PRO A 47 19.54 -9.06 -8.69
N GLU A 48 20.84 -9.02 -8.95
CA GLU A 48 21.37 -8.63 -10.27
C GLU A 48 20.95 -9.62 -11.37
N GLY A 49 20.87 -10.91 -11.05
CA GLY A 49 20.48 -11.98 -11.98
C GLY A 49 18.98 -12.11 -12.23
N ALA A 50 18.13 -11.41 -11.47
CA ALA A 50 16.68 -11.50 -11.62
C ALA A 50 16.18 -10.67 -12.81
N VAL A 51 15.19 -11.19 -13.54
CA VAL A 51 14.46 -10.40 -14.55
C VAL A 51 13.59 -9.37 -13.84
N LYS A 52 13.74 -8.09 -14.20
CA LYS A 52 13.04 -6.96 -13.55
C LYS A 52 11.93 -6.44 -14.46
N ILE A 53 10.67 -6.55 -14.03
CA ILE A 53 9.49 -6.13 -14.79
C ILE A 53 8.80 -4.97 -14.06
N ASN A 54 8.94 -3.77 -14.60
CA ASN A 54 8.26 -2.57 -14.09
C ASN A 54 6.82 -2.48 -14.64
N VAL A 55 5.82 -2.55 -13.76
CA VAL A 55 4.40 -2.42 -14.11
C VAL A 55 3.79 -1.05 -13.74
N GLY A 56 4.57 -0.14 -13.13
CA GLY A 56 4.11 1.16 -12.63
C GLY A 56 4.09 2.33 -13.64
N LYS A 57 4.79 2.20 -14.78
CA LYS A 57 4.95 3.14 -15.92
C LYS A 57 5.44 4.58 -15.67
N GLU A 58 6.20 5.05 -16.67
CA GLU A 58 6.72 6.40 -16.89
C GLU A 58 5.66 7.37 -17.41
N ALA A 59 5.92 8.67 -17.23
CA ALA A 59 5.03 9.82 -17.45
C ALA A 59 4.38 9.97 -18.85
N SER A 60 4.57 9.05 -19.80
CA SER A 60 4.11 9.15 -21.18
C SER A 60 3.29 7.95 -21.70
N ARG A 61 3.00 6.94 -20.88
CA ARG A 61 2.17 5.78 -21.30
C ARG A 61 1.10 5.43 -20.27
N HIS A 62 -0.09 5.06 -20.75
CA HIS A 62 -1.21 4.60 -19.92
C HIS A 62 -0.80 3.44 -18.99
N PRO A 63 -1.26 3.42 -17.73
CA PRO A 63 -0.95 2.35 -16.76
C PRO A 63 -1.17 0.96 -17.34
N VAL A 64 -0.35 -0.01 -16.94
CA VAL A 64 -0.59 -1.43 -17.26
C VAL A 64 -1.91 -1.84 -16.58
N PRO A 65 -2.93 -2.30 -17.32
CA PRO A 65 -4.18 -2.77 -16.71
C PRO A 65 -3.90 -3.91 -15.73
N GLN A 66 -4.70 -4.00 -14.67
CA GLN A 66 -4.47 -5.01 -13.62
C GLN A 66 -4.50 -6.43 -14.18
N GLU A 67 -5.41 -6.69 -15.12
CA GLU A 67 -5.55 -7.97 -15.79
C GLU A 67 -4.26 -8.37 -16.51
N GLN A 68 -3.52 -7.39 -17.05
CA GLN A 68 -2.22 -7.64 -17.67
C GLN A 68 -1.14 -7.94 -16.64
N ILE A 69 -1.13 -7.27 -15.48
CA ILE A 69 -0.21 -7.58 -14.37
C ILE A 69 -0.45 -9.02 -13.88
N ASN A 70 -1.71 -9.39 -13.67
CA ASN A 70 -2.09 -10.73 -13.23
C ASN A 70 -1.61 -11.80 -14.23
N ARG A 71 -1.76 -11.55 -15.54
CA ARG A 71 -1.25 -12.43 -16.59
C ARG A 71 0.27 -12.56 -16.58
N ILE A 72 1.01 -11.47 -16.40
CA ILE A 72 2.47 -11.51 -16.30
C ILE A 72 2.90 -12.44 -15.15
N LEU A 73 2.27 -12.31 -13.98
CA LEU A 73 2.58 -13.18 -12.83
C LEU A 73 2.31 -14.65 -13.14
N LEU A 74 1.14 -14.94 -13.73
CA LEU A 74 0.75 -16.28 -14.15
C LEU A 74 1.73 -16.89 -15.16
N GLU A 75 2.04 -16.17 -16.24
CA GLU A 75 2.90 -16.64 -17.33
C GLU A 75 4.32 -16.92 -16.83
N GLN A 76 4.87 -16.06 -15.98
CA GLN A 76 6.21 -16.26 -15.40
C GLN A 76 6.25 -17.47 -14.47
N ALA A 77 5.24 -17.66 -13.63
CA ALA A 77 5.15 -18.84 -12.77
C ALA A 77 4.94 -20.13 -13.59
N GLN A 78 4.17 -20.09 -14.68
CA GLN A 78 3.99 -21.24 -15.58
C GLN A 78 5.29 -21.68 -16.26
N GLN A 79 6.24 -20.75 -16.46
CA GLN A 79 7.58 -21.04 -16.96
C GLN A 79 8.50 -21.70 -15.92
N GLY A 80 8.05 -21.85 -14.66
CA GLY A 80 8.82 -22.47 -13.59
C GLY A 80 9.55 -21.48 -12.69
N HIS A 81 9.39 -20.16 -12.90
CA HIS A 81 10.13 -19.13 -12.17
C HIS A 81 9.61 -18.93 -10.73
N ASN A 82 10.52 -18.62 -9.82
CA ASN A 82 10.23 -18.00 -8.53
C ASN A 82 9.98 -16.50 -8.76
N VAL A 83 8.71 -16.12 -8.78
CA VAL A 83 8.27 -14.76 -9.08
C VAL A 83 8.01 -14.01 -7.79
N VAL A 84 8.60 -12.82 -7.63
CA VAL A 84 8.23 -11.87 -6.58
C VAL A 84 7.41 -10.73 -7.17
N ARG A 85 6.20 -10.54 -6.65
CA ARG A 85 5.38 -9.33 -6.90
C ARG A 85 5.63 -8.35 -5.76
N LEU A 86 6.53 -7.40 -5.98
CA LEU A 86 6.93 -6.41 -4.98
C LEU A 86 6.00 -5.19 -5.03
N LYS A 87 5.30 -4.91 -3.93
CA LYS A 87 4.23 -3.90 -3.86
C LYS A 87 4.54 -2.87 -2.78
N GLY A 88 4.32 -1.59 -3.05
CA GLY A 88 4.47 -0.55 -2.03
C GLY A 88 3.50 -0.77 -0.86
N GLY A 89 3.98 -0.55 0.37
CA GLY A 89 3.20 -0.75 1.60
C GLY A 89 2.92 -2.24 1.86
N ASP A 90 1.65 -2.56 2.03
CA ASP A 90 1.15 -3.92 2.26
C ASP A 90 0.35 -4.43 1.04
N PRO A 91 0.52 -5.69 0.61
CA PRO A 91 -0.17 -6.24 -0.57
C PRO A 91 -1.70 -6.19 -0.49
N PHE A 92 -2.28 -6.30 0.70
CA PHE A 92 -3.72 -6.45 0.91
C PHE A 92 -4.42 -5.17 1.38
N LEU A 93 -3.68 -4.16 1.87
CA LEU A 93 -4.29 -2.87 2.17
C LEU A 93 -4.32 -1.94 0.95
N PHE A 94 -5.46 -1.94 0.24
CA PHE A 94 -5.68 -1.19 -1.02
C PHE A 94 -4.64 -1.46 -2.12
N GLY A 95 -3.85 -2.54 -1.98
CA GLY A 95 -2.82 -2.92 -2.93
C GLY A 95 -3.32 -3.81 -4.07
N ARG A 96 -4.60 -4.25 -4.06
CA ARG A 96 -5.18 -5.19 -5.05
C ARG A 96 -4.51 -6.57 -5.08
N GLY A 97 -3.80 -6.96 -4.01
CA GLY A 97 -3.16 -8.27 -3.93
C GLY A 97 -4.15 -9.43 -4.06
N GLY A 98 -5.38 -9.28 -3.55
CA GLY A 98 -6.44 -10.29 -3.71
C GLY A 98 -6.75 -10.60 -5.18
N GLU A 99 -6.95 -9.57 -6.01
CA GLU A 99 -7.21 -9.72 -7.44
C GLU A 99 -6.04 -10.40 -8.18
N GLU A 100 -4.80 -10.14 -7.76
CA GLU A 100 -3.60 -10.79 -8.32
C GLU A 100 -3.58 -12.29 -7.98
N LEU A 101 -3.97 -12.66 -6.76
CA LEU A 101 -3.98 -14.05 -6.29
C LEU A 101 -5.14 -14.89 -6.82
N GLU A 102 -6.30 -14.29 -7.07
CA GLU A 102 -7.48 -14.98 -7.63
C GLU A 102 -7.14 -15.72 -8.93
N LEU A 103 -6.49 -15.03 -9.87
CA LEU A 103 -6.10 -15.63 -11.16
C LEU A 103 -5.09 -16.78 -10.98
N LEU A 104 -4.17 -16.65 -10.02
CA LEU A 104 -3.18 -17.69 -9.71
C LEU A 104 -3.84 -18.92 -9.09
N ALA A 105 -4.82 -18.72 -8.20
CA ALA A 105 -5.60 -19.78 -7.60
C ALA A 105 -6.41 -20.56 -8.66
N GLU A 106 -7.08 -19.85 -9.58
CA GLU A 106 -7.82 -20.45 -10.70
C GLU A 106 -6.94 -21.39 -11.55
N HIS A 107 -5.68 -21.01 -11.75
CA HIS A 107 -4.71 -21.78 -12.55
C HIS A 107 -3.84 -22.72 -11.71
N ARG A 108 -4.13 -22.87 -10.41
CA ARG A 108 -3.40 -23.72 -9.46
C ARG A 108 -1.90 -23.43 -9.39
N ILE A 109 -1.53 -22.15 -9.53
CA ILE A 109 -0.17 -21.69 -9.29
C ILE A 109 0.05 -21.55 -7.78
N PRO A 110 1.10 -22.17 -7.21
CA PRO A 110 1.49 -21.94 -5.82
C PRO A 110 1.76 -20.45 -5.57
N PHE A 111 1.20 -19.91 -4.49
CA PHE A 111 1.51 -18.55 -4.08
C PHE A 111 1.62 -18.40 -2.56
N GLU A 112 2.25 -17.31 -2.16
CA GLU A 112 2.34 -16.86 -0.77
C GLU A 112 2.23 -15.34 -0.72
N GLU A 113 1.70 -14.83 0.38
CA GLU A 113 1.71 -13.41 0.71
C GLU A 113 2.65 -13.17 1.90
N VAL A 114 3.47 -12.13 1.78
CA VAL A 114 4.39 -11.64 2.81
C VAL A 114 3.97 -10.21 3.15
N PRO A 115 3.39 -10.00 4.34
CA PRO A 115 2.90 -8.69 4.76
C PRO A 115 3.98 -7.62 4.78
N GLY A 116 3.58 -6.39 4.52
CA GLY A 116 4.43 -5.21 4.59
C GLY A 116 3.95 -4.19 5.60
N ILE A 117 4.84 -3.29 6.01
CA ILE A 117 4.45 -2.17 6.86
C ILE A 117 3.64 -1.17 6.03
N THR A 118 2.36 -1.00 6.34
CA THR A 118 1.51 -0.03 5.63
C THR A 118 1.90 1.43 5.91
N SER A 119 1.77 2.28 4.89
CA SER A 119 1.90 3.73 5.03
C SER A 119 0.86 4.32 5.98
N ALA A 120 -0.28 3.66 6.17
CA ALA A 120 -1.32 4.10 7.11
C ALA A 120 -0.85 4.16 8.56
N ILE A 121 0.19 3.38 8.91
CA ILE A 121 0.80 3.35 10.23
C ILE A 121 2.17 4.01 10.21
N ALA A 122 2.99 3.72 9.21
CA ALA A 122 4.37 4.20 9.18
C ALA A 122 4.48 5.71 8.91
N ALA A 123 3.67 6.25 7.98
CA ALA A 123 3.74 7.68 7.68
C ALA A 123 3.44 8.55 8.92
N PRO A 124 2.36 8.33 9.70
CA PRO A 124 2.16 9.07 10.93
C PRO A 124 3.23 8.77 11.98
N ALA A 125 3.70 7.52 12.12
CA ALA A 125 4.76 7.19 13.07
C ALA A 125 6.07 7.95 12.81
N TYR A 126 6.49 8.11 11.54
CA TYR A 126 7.66 8.92 11.17
C TYR A 126 7.44 10.41 11.43
N GLY A 127 6.19 10.86 11.52
CA GLY A 127 5.79 12.19 11.98
C GLY A 127 5.58 12.31 13.50
N GLY A 128 5.86 11.27 14.29
CA GLY A 128 5.66 11.27 15.74
C GLY A 128 4.19 11.13 16.17
N ILE A 129 3.31 10.69 15.26
CA ILE A 129 1.87 10.57 15.48
C ILE A 129 1.51 9.08 15.68
N PRO A 130 1.07 8.67 16.88
CA PRO A 130 0.50 7.35 17.05
C PRO A 130 -0.92 7.30 16.47
N VAL A 131 -1.21 6.27 15.67
CA VAL A 131 -2.55 6.08 15.05
C VAL A 131 -3.63 5.65 16.05
N THR A 132 -3.23 5.28 17.27
CA THR A 132 -4.12 5.00 18.39
C THR A 132 -3.46 5.48 19.68
N HIS A 133 -4.25 6.00 20.62
CA HIS A 133 -3.79 6.31 21.96
C HIS A 133 -4.93 6.08 22.94
N ARG A 134 -4.64 5.42 24.07
CA ARG A 134 -5.66 4.95 25.02
C ARG A 134 -6.62 6.04 25.53
N ASP A 135 -6.13 7.27 25.62
CA ASP A 135 -6.89 8.42 26.12
C ASP A 135 -7.50 9.26 24.97
N CYS A 136 -7.25 8.90 23.71
CA CYS A 136 -7.71 9.65 22.54
C CYS A 136 -8.75 8.87 21.73
N CYS A 137 -8.47 7.62 21.38
CA CYS A 137 -9.35 6.80 20.55
C CYS A 137 -9.12 5.30 20.78
N SER A 138 -10.18 4.51 20.63
CA SER A 138 -10.14 3.04 20.70
C SER A 138 -10.21 2.37 19.32
N SER A 139 -10.25 3.14 18.24
CA SER A 139 -10.37 2.63 16.87
C SER A 139 -9.54 3.44 15.87
N LEU A 140 -9.12 2.75 14.81
CA LEU A 140 -8.46 3.28 13.63
C LEU A 140 -9.28 2.88 12.40
N HIS A 141 -9.59 3.85 11.55
CA HIS A 141 -10.30 3.64 10.29
C HIS A 141 -9.39 4.00 9.14
N ILE A 142 -9.04 3.01 8.31
CA ILE A 142 -8.22 3.22 7.11
C ILE A 142 -9.14 3.22 5.89
N VAL A 143 -9.23 4.35 5.22
CA VAL A 143 -10.21 4.61 4.15
C VAL A 143 -9.47 5.00 2.87
N THR A 144 -9.96 4.57 1.71
CA THR A 144 -9.45 5.04 0.42
C THR A 144 -10.18 6.32 0.02
N GLY A 145 -9.43 7.38 -0.29
CA GLY A 145 -9.95 8.59 -0.93
C GLY A 145 -10.04 8.46 -2.46
N HIS A 146 -9.75 7.28 -3.01
CA HIS A 146 -9.83 6.98 -4.43
C HIS A 146 -10.91 5.92 -4.69
N GLN A 147 -11.74 6.16 -5.71
CA GLN A 147 -12.70 5.19 -6.24
C GLN A 147 -12.38 4.81 -7.69
N ARG A 148 -12.93 3.66 -8.11
CA ARG A 148 -12.87 3.21 -9.50
C ARG A 148 -13.43 4.30 -10.42
N ALA A 149 -12.75 4.53 -11.55
CA ALA A 149 -13.15 5.54 -12.53
C ALA A 149 -14.65 5.43 -12.87
N GLY A 150 -15.36 6.56 -12.81
CA GLY A 150 -16.79 6.66 -13.08
C GLY A 150 -17.71 6.35 -11.90
N LYS A 151 -17.19 6.15 -10.68
CA LYS A 151 -18.00 6.07 -9.46
C LYS A 151 -17.71 7.23 -8.51
N GLU A 152 -18.75 7.74 -7.87
CA GLU A 152 -18.64 8.75 -6.81
C GLU A 152 -18.03 8.14 -5.55
N LEU A 153 -17.30 8.95 -4.78
CA LEU A 153 -16.67 8.57 -3.53
C LEU A 153 -17.73 8.20 -2.48
N ALA A 154 -18.10 6.92 -2.42
CA ALA A 154 -19.03 6.39 -1.43
C ALA A 154 -18.30 6.15 -0.10
N ILE A 155 -18.23 7.19 0.74
CA ILE A 155 -17.75 7.13 2.11
C ILE A 155 -18.93 7.46 3.03
N ASP A 156 -19.19 6.60 4.00
CA ASP A 156 -20.17 6.85 5.07
C ASP A 156 -19.52 7.76 6.13
N PHE A 157 -19.52 9.07 5.87
CA PHE A 157 -18.93 10.05 6.76
C PHE A 157 -19.63 10.11 8.12
N GLU A 158 -20.95 9.93 8.16
CA GLU A 158 -21.72 9.87 9.42
C GLU A 158 -21.25 8.72 10.31
N ALA A 159 -20.99 7.55 9.74
CA ALA A 159 -20.42 6.43 10.50
C ALA A 159 -19.01 6.74 11.02
N LEU A 160 -18.14 7.33 10.18
CA LEU A 160 -16.77 7.67 10.58
C LEU A 160 -16.72 8.72 11.70
N VAL A 161 -17.60 9.73 11.66
CA VAL A 161 -17.71 10.73 12.73
C VAL A 161 -18.27 10.09 13.99
N ARG A 162 -19.33 9.28 13.87
CA ARG A 162 -19.98 8.61 15.00
C ARG A 162 -19.07 7.64 15.74
N THR A 163 -18.13 6.97 15.06
CA THR A 163 -17.21 6.03 15.73
C THR A 163 -16.12 6.74 16.52
N GLY A 164 -15.83 8.02 16.26
CA GLY A 164 -14.87 8.83 17.03
C GLY A 164 -13.43 8.29 17.01
N GLY A 165 -13.06 7.55 15.97
CA GLY A 165 -11.73 6.95 15.83
C GLY A 165 -10.74 7.85 15.08
N THR A 166 -9.47 7.43 15.04
CA THR A 166 -8.49 8.06 14.14
C THR A 166 -8.81 7.67 12.70
N LEU A 167 -8.92 8.67 11.81
CA LEU A 167 -9.20 8.47 10.39
C LEU A 167 -7.91 8.63 9.57
N VAL A 168 -7.56 7.62 8.78
CA VAL A 168 -6.42 7.66 7.86
C VAL A 168 -6.93 7.45 6.44
N PHE A 169 -6.83 8.50 5.61
CA PHE A 169 -7.23 8.45 4.20
C PHE A 169 -6.02 8.18 3.30
N LEU A 170 -5.96 6.98 2.72
CA LEU A 170 -4.98 6.62 1.70
C LEU A 170 -5.47 7.06 0.32
N MET A 171 -4.55 7.45 -0.57
CA MET A 171 -4.87 7.96 -1.91
C MET A 171 -5.86 9.15 -1.91
N GLY A 172 -5.89 9.92 -0.81
CA GLY A 172 -6.90 10.97 -0.60
C GLY A 172 -6.52 12.38 -1.04
N VAL A 173 -5.28 12.63 -1.51
CA VAL A 173 -4.79 14.01 -1.78
C VAL A 173 -5.71 14.77 -2.74
N SER A 174 -6.11 14.17 -3.85
CA SER A 174 -7.03 14.80 -4.81
C SER A 174 -8.47 14.91 -4.31
N ALA A 175 -8.87 14.05 -3.37
CA ALA A 175 -10.21 14.00 -2.78
C ALA A 175 -10.30 14.78 -1.47
N LEU A 176 -9.21 15.40 -1.02
CA LEU A 176 -9.11 16.06 0.28
C LEU A 176 -10.22 17.11 0.50
N PRO A 177 -10.55 17.99 -0.47
CA PRO A 177 -11.66 18.94 -0.30
C PRO A 177 -13.01 18.24 -0.05
N THR A 178 -13.29 17.17 -0.78
CA THR A 178 -14.53 16.37 -0.64
C THR A 178 -14.56 15.64 0.70
N ILE A 179 -13.44 15.06 1.12
CA ILE A 179 -13.31 14.37 2.41
C ILE A 179 -13.57 15.34 3.57
N CYS A 180 -12.93 16.51 3.55
CA CYS A 180 -13.12 17.52 4.60
C CYS A 180 -14.57 18.02 4.64
N ALA A 181 -15.18 18.33 3.49
CA ALA A 181 -16.58 18.74 3.42
C ALA A 181 -17.51 17.67 3.99
N GLY A 182 -17.34 16.40 3.55
CA GLY A 182 -18.17 15.30 4.03
C GLY A 182 -18.06 15.05 5.55
N LEU A 183 -16.86 15.20 6.13
CA LEU A 183 -16.67 15.08 7.57
C LEU A 183 -17.35 16.24 8.33
N LEU A 184 -17.23 17.48 7.85
CA LEU A 184 -17.86 18.65 8.46
C LEU A 184 -19.40 18.54 8.40
N ASP A 185 -19.94 18.17 7.24
CA ASP A 185 -21.38 17.97 7.03
C ASP A 185 -21.93 16.84 7.92
N ALA A 186 -21.13 15.81 8.18
CA ALA A 186 -21.44 14.72 9.11
C ALA A 186 -21.29 15.11 10.60
N GLY A 187 -20.92 16.35 10.91
CA GLY A 187 -20.84 16.88 12.27
C GLY A 187 -19.47 16.75 12.94
N MET A 188 -18.39 16.52 12.18
CA MET A 188 -17.03 16.62 12.73
C MET A 188 -16.74 18.05 13.17
N ALA A 189 -16.17 18.22 14.36
CA ALA A 189 -15.84 19.54 14.89
C ALA A 189 -14.82 20.24 13.97
N PRO A 190 -15.02 21.51 13.57
CA PRO A 190 -14.10 22.21 12.65
C PRO A 190 -12.68 22.39 13.19
N ASP A 191 -12.52 22.33 14.51
CA ASP A 191 -11.26 22.41 15.24
C ASP A 191 -10.69 21.03 15.60
N THR A 192 -11.29 19.94 15.08
CA THR A 192 -10.71 18.60 15.18
C THR A 192 -9.29 18.68 14.65
N PRO A 193 -8.27 18.47 15.51
CA PRO A 193 -6.91 18.69 15.08
C PRO A 193 -6.58 17.68 13.98
N PRO A 194 -5.83 18.07 12.92
CA PRO A 194 -5.06 17.06 12.20
C PRO A 194 -4.23 16.31 13.26
N PRO A 195 -3.86 15.03 13.06
CA PRO A 195 -3.41 14.13 14.14
C PRO A 195 -2.21 14.56 15.03
N TRP A 196 -1.75 15.81 15.00
CA TRP A 196 -0.87 16.47 15.94
C TRP A 196 -1.54 17.76 16.50
N TRP A 197 -1.91 17.78 17.78
CA TRP A 197 -1.73 18.98 18.63
C TRP A 197 -1.82 18.59 20.11
N SER A 198 -0.67 18.25 20.71
CA SER A 198 -0.49 18.22 22.17
C SER A 198 0.91 18.71 22.60
N GLY A 199 1.45 19.73 21.92
CA GLY A 199 2.60 20.49 22.42
C GLY A 199 4.01 19.91 22.21
N ALA A 200 4.22 18.91 21.34
CA ALA A 200 5.57 18.49 20.96
C ALA A 200 6.19 19.46 19.93
N PRO A 201 7.44 19.91 20.11
CA PRO A 201 8.11 20.76 19.12
C PRO A 201 8.31 19.99 17.79
N PRO A 202 8.31 20.68 16.64
CA PRO A 202 8.55 20.04 15.35
C PRO A 202 9.90 19.32 15.33
N PRO A 203 10.04 18.21 14.57
CA PRO A 203 11.34 17.59 14.39
C PRO A 203 12.33 18.62 13.81
N PRO A 204 13.60 18.60 14.22
CA PRO A 204 14.58 19.52 13.67
C PRO A 204 14.64 19.32 12.16
N SER A 205 14.55 20.42 11.42
CA SER A 205 14.79 20.43 9.98
C SER A 205 16.22 19.96 9.72
N GLY A 206 16.38 18.68 9.37
CA GLY A 206 17.62 18.15 8.84
C GLY A 206 17.91 18.80 7.49
N GLY A 207 19.14 19.29 7.33
CA GLY A 207 19.65 19.87 6.08
C GLY A 207 19.99 18.84 5.02
#